data_AF-A0A7C9AQJ0-F1
#
_entry.id   AF-A0A7C9AQJ0-F1
#
_cell.length_a   1.000
_cell.length_b   1.000
_cell.length_c   1.000
_cell.angle_alpha   90.00
_cell.angle_beta   90.00
_cell.angle_gamma   90.00
#
_symmetry.space_group_name_H-M   'P 1'
#
loop_
_entity.id
_entity.type
_entity.pdbx_description
1 polymer ?
#
loop_
_entity_poly.entity_id
_entity_poly.type
_entity_poly.pdbx_seq_one_letter_code
_entity_poly.pdbx_strand_id
1 'polypeptide(L)'
;MPNLEELLKDTPTSIFASVWYEWRSTKYYSTHYSELIRLAALYKYGGIYLDCDVIVLKALSSFSNSVGLEELSPERLNGAVMAFRKHSPFIMSCMLEFYSTYDDTRLRWNGADLLTRVAGNFSSKPDAVNTQQ
;
A
#
# COMPACT_ATOMS: atom_id res chain seq x y z
N MET A 1 0.65 14.91 12.36
CA MET A 1 0.77 14.25 11.04
C MET A 1 2.26 14.07 10.76
N PRO A 2 2.74 12.87 10.39
CA PRO A 2 4.13 12.69 9.97
C PRO A 2 4.44 13.61 8.79
N ASN A 3 5.68 14.07 8.69
CA ASN A 3 6.12 14.89 7.56
C ASN A 3 6.02 14.05 6.28
N LEU A 4 5.14 14.46 5.35
CA LEU A 4 4.88 13.75 4.10
C LEU A 4 6.11 13.69 3.21
N GLU A 5 6.87 14.78 3.12
CA GLU A 5 8.12 14.83 2.35
C GLU A 5 9.12 13.82 2.90
N GLU A 6 9.26 13.76 4.22
CA GLU A 6 10.17 12.80 4.86
C GLU A 6 9.70 11.35 4.66
N LEU A 7 8.40 11.10 4.78
CA LEU A 7 7.83 9.76 4.65
C LEU A 7 7.98 9.22 3.22
N LEU A 8 7.75 10.07 2.22
CA LEU A 8 7.81 9.68 0.80
C LEU A 8 9.21 9.82 0.19
N LYS A 9 10.17 10.39 0.92
CA LYS A 9 11.56 10.54 0.48
C LYS A 9 12.13 9.20 0.01
N ASP A 10 12.84 9.25 -1.12
CA ASP A 10 13.50 8.09 -1.75
C ASP A 10 12.51 6.98 -2.17
N THR A 11 11.22 7.32 -2.34
CA THR A 11 10.20 6.41 -2.87
C THR A 11 9.65 6.91 -4.21
N PRO A 12 9.07 6.03 -5.05
CA PRO A 12 8.47 6.41 -6.34
C PRO A 12 7.34 7.44 -6.21
N THR A 13 6.73 7.56 -5.03
CA THR A 13 5.60 8.46 -4.78
C THR A 13 6.02 9.78 -4.16
N SER A 14 7.32 10.08 -4.06
CA SER A 14 7.85 11.38 -3.57
C SER A 14 7.22 12.60 -4.24
N ILE A 15 6.83 12.50 -5.51
CA ILE A 15 6.15 13.57 -6.26
C ILE A 15 4.84 14.03 -5.61
N PHE A 16 4.11 13.13 -4.92
CA PHE A 16 2.85 13.47 -4.24
C PHE A 16 3.06 14.43 -3.07
N ALA A 17 4.27 14.48 -2.51
CA ALA A 17 4.62 15.51 -1.53
C ALA A 17 4.74 16.89 -2.17
N SER A 18 5.13 16.98 -3.44
CA SER A 18 5.30 18.26 -4.14
C SER A 18 3.98 18.83 -4.69
N VAL A 19 3.06 17.98 -5.13
CA VAL A 19 1.74 18.39 -5.68
C VAL A 19 0.61 18.37 -4.64
N TRP A 20 0.97 18.43 -3.36
CA TRP A 20 0.02 18.16 -2.27
C TRP A 20 -1.11 19.18 -2.20
N TYR A 21 -0.84 20.44 -2.53
CA TYR A 21 -1.82 21.52 -2.48
C TYR A 21 -2.94 21.31 -3.51
N GLU A 22 -2.57 20.96 -4.73
CA GLU A 22 -3.50 20.63 -5.81
C GLU A 22 -4.22 19.32 -5.50
N TRP A 23 -3.49 18.32 -5.00
CA TRP A 23 -4.04 17.00 -4.71
C TRP A 23 -5.18 17.05 -3.68
N ARG A 24 -5.11 17.97 -2.71
CA ARG A 24 -6.17 18.23 -1.71
C ARG A 24 -7.51 18.67 -2.29
N SER A 25 -7.52 19.17 -3.53
CA SER A 25 -8.76 19.57 -4.20
C SER A 25 -9.50 18.40 -4.86
N THR A 26 -8.86 17.22 -4.95
CA THR A 26 -9.47 16.04 -5.59
C THR A 26 -10.59 15.44 -4.76
N LYS A 27 -11.59 14.88 -5.43
CA LYS A 27 -12.83 14.36 -4.81
C LYS A 27 -12.57 13.32 -3.71
N TYR A 28 -11.59 12.44 -3.91
CA TYR A 28 -11.29 11.33 -3.00
C TYR A 28 -9.95 11.51 -2.28
N TYR A 29 -9.49 12.77 -2.13
CA TYR A 29 -8.20 13.08 -1.51
C TYR A 29 -7.97 12.34 -0.19
N SER A 30 -8.93 12.40 0.75
CA SER A 30 -8.75 11.79 2.08
C SER A 30 -8.46 10.29 2.01
N THR A 31 -9.20 9.57 1.15
CA THR A 31 -9.00 8.13 0.92
C THR A 31 -7.68 7.88 0.23
N HIS A 32 -7.39 8.55 -0.89
CA HIS A 32 -6.14 8.30 -1.63
C HIS A 32 -4.90 8.68 -0.80
N TYR A 33 -5.01 9.70 0.04
CA TYR A 33 -3.98 10.08 1.00
C TYR A 33 -3.74 8.97 2.03
N SER A 34 -4.79 8.41 2.64
CA SER A 34 -4.61 7.30 3.59
C SER A 34 -4.02 6.05 2.94
N GLU A 35 -4.42 5.73 1.69
CA GLU A 35 -3.82 4.64 0.90
C GLU A 35 -2.33 4.85 0.66
N LEU A 36 -1.91 6.06 0.32
CA LEU A 36 -0.50 6.37 0.10
C LEU A 36 0.31 6.28 1.40
N ILE A 37 -0.20 6.88 2.49
CA ILE A 37 0.48 6.91 3.78
C ILE A 37 0.68 5.49 4.32
N ARG A 38 -0.32 4.60 4.23
CA ARG A 38 -0.18 3.23 4.74
C ARG A 38 0.89 2.46 3.99
N LEU A 39 0.95 2.60 2.65
CA LEU A 39 1.99 1.96 1.83
C LEU A 39 3.37 2.49 2.19
N ALA A 40 3.53 3.82 2.26
CA ALA A 40 4.82 4.43 2.56
C ALA A 40 5.30 4.11 3.99
N ALA A 41 4.40 4.11 4.97
CA ALA A 41 4.74 3.74 6.35
C ALA A 41 5.20 2.29 6.44
N LEU A 42 4.46 1.35 5.83
CA LEU A 42 4.86 -0.06 5.77
C LEU A 42 6.17 -0.25 5.02
N TYR A 43 6.41 0.48 3.94
CA TYR A 43 7.67 0.39 3.21
C TYR A 43 8.85 0.86 4.06
N LYS A 44 8.73 2.02 4.70
CA LYS A 44 9.82 2.68 5.43
C LYS A 44 10.11 2.05 6.79
N TYR A 45 9.08 1.60 7.49
CA TYR A 45 9.18 1.12 8.88
C TYR A 45 8.88 -0.37 9.03
N GLY A 46 8.14 -0.98 8.09
CA GLY A 46 7.58 -2.31 8.29
C GLY A 46 6.54 -2.35 9.40
N GLY A 47 6.21 -3.56 9.85
CA GLY A 47 5.28 -3.80 10.94
C GLY A 47 3.86 -4.05 10.43
N ILE A 48 2.88 -3.60 11.21
CA ILE A 48 1.46 -3.83 10.98
C ILE A 48 0.75 -2.48 10.88
N TYR A 49 0.01 -2.29 9.79
CA TYR A 49 -0.92 -1.18 9.61
C TYR A 49 -2.35 -1.66 9.87
N LEU A 50 -3.13 -0.82 10.56
CA LEU A 50 -4.54 -1.03 10.84
C LEU A 50 -5.30 0.28 10.57
N ASP A 51 -6.46 0.19 9.92
CA ASP A 51 -7.41 1.30 9.92
C ASP A 51 -7.93 1.56 11.35
N CYS A 52 -8.30 2.81 11.63
CA CYS A 52 -8.65 3.26 12.99
C CYS A 52 -9.97 2.67 13.51
N ASP A 53 -10.77 2.06 12.64
CA ASP A 53 -12.03 1.38 12.92
C ASP A 53 -11.88 -0.15 13.03
N VAL A 54 -10.64 -0.67 13.04
CA VAL A 54 -10.36 -2.09 13.24
C VAL A 54 -10.29 -2.44 14.72
N ILE A 55 -11.11 -3.41 15.15
CA ILE A 55 -11.06 -4.00 16.50
C ILE A 55 -10.23 -5.29 16.45
N VAL A 56 -9.15 -5.34 17.22
CA VAL A 56 -8.25 -6.50 17.31
C VAL A 56 -8.71 -7.45 18.42
N LEU A 57 -9.20 -8.64 18.04
CA LEU A 57 -9.69 -9.65 18.99
C LEU A 57 -8.61 -10.62 19.50
N LYS A 58 -7.52 -10.78 18.74
CA LYS A 58 -6.41 -11.69 19.04
C LYS A 58 -5.10 -11.04 18.65
N ALA A 59 -4.01 -11.45 19.30
CA ALA A 59 -2.67 -10.96 18.97
C ALA A 59 -2.34 -11.19 17.48
N LEU A 60 -1.81 -10.15 16.84
CA LEU A 60 -1.44 -10.16 15.41
C LEU A 60 0.01 -10.60 15.16
N SER A 61 0.68 -11.11 16.20
CA SER A 61 2.12 -11.43 16.17
C SER A 61 2.50 -12.53 15.17
N SER A 62 1.54 -13.31 14.68
CA SER A 62 1.75 -14.33 13.66
C SER A 62 1.73 -13.79 12.23
N PHE A 63 1.29 -12.55 11.99
CA PHE A 63 1.18 -11.99 10.65
C PHE A 63 2.52 -11.47 10.14
N SER A 64 2.87 -11.88 8.92
CA SER A 64 4.04 -11.41 8.19
C SER A 64 3.76 -11.59 6.69
N ASN A 65 4.04 -10.55 5.90
CA ASN A 65 3.73 -10.49 4.47
C ASN A 65 2.28 -10.87 4.18
N SER A 66 1.36 -10.24 4.92
CA SER A 66 -0.08 -10.55 4.90
C SER A 66 -0.88 -9.28 4.58
N VAL A 67 -1.98 -9.46 3.87
CA VAL A 67 -2.93 -8.39 3.49
C VAL A 67 -4.34 -8.93 3.64
N GLY A 68 -5.28 -8.08 4.03
CA GLY A 68 -6.69 -8.45 4.22
C GLY A 68 -7.36 -8.89 2.91
N LEU A 69 -8.27 -9.87 3.04
CA LEU A 69 -9.13 -10.36 1.96
C LEU A 69 -10.58 -9.96 2.25
N GLU A 70 -11.31 -9.48 1.24
CA GLU A 70 -12.75 -9.20 1.40
C GLU A 70 -13.57 -10.49 1.39
N GLU A 71 -14.35 -10.73 2.44
CA GLU A 71 -15.15 -11.97 2.59
C GLU A 71 -16.14 -12.17 1.42
N LEU A 72 -16.84 -11.11 1.03
CA LEU A 72 -17.84 -11.16 -0.05
C LEU A 72 -17.23 -11.13 -1.46
N SER A 73 -15.91 -11.09 -1.58
CA SER A 73 -15.20 -11.00 -2.85
C SER A 73 -13.82 -11.65 -2.71
N PRO A 74 -13.72 -13.00 -2.79
CA PRO A 74 -12.52 -13.77 -2.44
C PRO A 74 -11.30 -13.53 -3.35
N GLU A 75 -11.43 -12.67 -4.35
CA GLU A 75 -10.33 -12.22 -5.21
C GLU A 75 -9.89 -10.79 -4.88
N ARG A 76 -10.64 -10.06 -4.04
CA ARG A 76 -10.40 -8.65 -3.73
C ARG A 76 -9.68 -8.50 -2.41
N LEU A 77 -8.56 -7.81 -2.46
CA LEU A 77 -7.79 -7.44 -1.29
C LEU A 77 -8.29 -6.13 -0.69
N ASN A 78 -8.06 -5.97 0.61
CA ASN A 78 -8.38 -4.79 1.39
C ASN A 78 -7.16 -4.33 2.20
N GLY A 79 -6.88 -3.03 2.18
CA GLY A 79 -5.75 -2.39 2.88
C GLY A 79 -5.99 -2.07 4.35
N ALA A 80 -7.16 -2.39 4.91
CA ALA A 80 -7.52 -2.09 6.30
C ALA A 80 -6.65 -2.83 7.33
N VAL A 81 -6.09 -3.99 6.96
CA VAL A 81 -5.13 -4.75 7.77
C VAL A 81 -4.00 -5.24 6.87
N MET A 82 -2.78 -4.80 7.15
CA MET A 82 -1.60 -5.14 6.36
C MET A 82 -0.40 -5.37 7.27
N ALA A 83 0.37 -6.43 7.04
CA ALA A 83 1.54 -6.78 7.81
C ALA A 83 2.71 -7.07 6.87
N PHE A 84 3.73 -6.22 6.84
CA PHE A 84 4.86 -6.38 5.93
C PHE A 84 6.19 -6.01 6.59
N ARG A 85 7.26 -6.66 6.13
CA ARG A 85 8.61 -6.27 6.53
C ARG A 85 8.99 -4.94 5.88
N LYS A 86 9.88 -4.20 6.54
CA LYS A 86 10.51 -3.00 5.97
C LYS A 86 11.11 -3.33 4.60
N HIS A 87 10.94 -2.43 3.65
CA HIS A 87 11.36 -2.56 2.25
C HIS A 87 10.75 -3.76 1.50
N SER A 88 9.54 -4.19 1.87
CA SER A 88 8.82 -5.25 1.16
C SER A 88 8.75 -5.00 -0.36
N PRO A 89 9.19 -5.93 -1.21
CA PRO A 89 9.10 -5.81 -2.67
C PRO A 89 7.65 -5.70 -3.17
N PHE A 90 6.71 -6.33 -2.47
CA PHE A 90 5.27 -6.19 -2.76
C PHE A 90 4.81 -4.75 -2.54
N ILE A 91 5.17 -4.13 -1.41
CA ILE A 91 4.81 -2.74 -1.12
C ILE A 91 5.49 -1.77 -2.09
N MET A 92 6.75 -2.00 -2.44
CA MET A 92 7.43 -1.22 -3.50
C MET A 92 6.67 -1.31 -4.82
N SER A 93 6.24 -2.52 -5.22
CA SER A 93 5.43 -2.71 -6.44
C SER A 93 4.10 -1.95 -6.36
N CYS A 94 3.47 -1.92 -5.18
CA CYS A 94 2.27 -1.12 -4.95
C CYS A 94 2.54 0.38 -5.11
N MET A 95 3.64 0.90 -4.57
CA MET A 95 3.99 2.32 -4.69
C MET A 95 4.33 2.72 -6.13
N LEU A 96 5.00 1.83 -6.88
CA LEU A 96 5.26 2.01 -8.31
C LEU A 96 3.95 2.06 -9.13
N GLU A 97 3.02 1.14 -8.86
CA GLU A 97 1.72 1.15 -9.53
C GLU A 97 0.88 2.37 -9.13
N PHE A 98 0.93 2.77 -7.86
CA PHE A 98 0.23 3.96 -7.35
C PHE A 98 0.69 5.19 -8.12
N TYR A 99 2.00 5.35 -8.31
CA TYR A 99 2.56 6.44 -9.10
C TYR A 99 2.16 6.37 -10.59
N SER A 100 2.35 5.21 -11.23
CA SER A 100 2.22 5.08 -12.69
C SER A 100 0.79 5.05 -13.21
N THR A 101 -0.18 4.68 -12.37
CA THR A 101 -1.58 4.49 -12.78
C THR A 101 -2.56 5.36 -12.02
N TYR A 102 -2.08 6.35 -11.25
CA TYR A 102 -2.93 7.17 -10.39
C TYR A 102 -4.15 7.74 -11.13
N ASP A 103 -5.35 7.56 -10.56
CA ASP A 103 -6.63 8.08 -11.10
C ASP A 103 -7.45 8.71 -9.97
N ASP A 104 -7.59 10.04 -9.98
CA ASP A 104 -8.32 10.79 -8.95
C ASP A 104 -9.85 10.67 -9.06
N THR A 105 -10.36 10.12 -10.16
CA THR A 105 -11.80 9.93 -10.41
C THR A 105 -12.34 8.63 -9.83
N ARG A 106 -11.47 7.72 -9.37
CA ARG A 106 -11.83 6.36 -8.94
C ARG A 106 -11.44 6.05 -7.50
N LEU A 107 -12.44 5.98 -6.62
CA LEU A 107 -12.28 5.77 -5.18
C LEU A 107 -11.37 4.59 -4.78
N ARG A 108 -11.52 3.43 -5.42
CA ARG A 108 -10.82 2.19 -5.03
C ARG A 108 -9.59 1.89 -5.88
N TRP A 109 -9.40 2.61 -6.99
CA TRP A 109 -8.40 2.28 -8.01
C TRP A 109 -6.97 2.36 -7.49
N ASN A 110 -6.67 3.34 -6.66
CA ASN A 110 -5.34 3.60 -6.08
C ASN A 110 -5.10 2.86 -4.75
N GLY A 111 -6.08 2.10 -4.26
CA GLY A 111 -6.04 1.43 -2.95
C GLY A 111 -6.32 -0.06 -3.08
N ALA A 112 -7.48 -0.50 -2.60
CA ALA A 112 -7.90 -1.91 -2.60
C ALA A 112 -7.79 -2.60 -3.98
N ASP A 113 -8.21 -1.93 -5.06
CA ASP A 113 -8.13 -2.53 -6.40
C ASP A 113 -6.67 -2.60 -6.88
N LEU A 114 -5.80 -1.65 -6.47
CA LEU A 114 -4.36 -1.69 -6.74
C LEU A 114 -3.70 -2.86 -6.02
N LEU A 115 -3.99 -3.06 -4.73
CA LEU A 115 -3.45 -4.20 -3.97
C LEU A 115 -3.78 -5.52 -4.68
N THR A 116 -5.03 -5.64 -5.13
CA THR A 116 -5.52 -6.81 -5.87
C THR A 116 -4.73 -7.03 -7.18
N ARG A 117 -4.57 -5.99 -8.00
CA ARG A 117 -3.83 -6.07 -9.27
C ARG A 117 -2.37 -6.42 -9.04
N VAL A 118 -1.71 -5.78 -8.08
CA VAL A 118 -0.31 -6.06 -7.76
C VAL A 118 -0.15 -7.49 -7.27
N ALA A 119 -1.01 -7.99 -6.37
CA ALA A 119 -0.91 -9.36 -5.86
C ALA A 119 -1.05 -10.44 -6.94
N GLY A 120 -1.97 -10.25 -7.89
CA GLY A 120 -2.12 -11.14 -9.04
C GLY A 120 -0.87 -11.17 -9.94
N ASN A 121 -0.26 -10.00 -10.17
CA ASN A 121 0.98 -9.88 -10.96
C ASN A 121 2.23 -10.33 -10.19
N PHE A 122 2.20 -10.27 -8.86
CA PHE A 122 3.32 -10.64 -8.01
C PHE A 122 3.47 -12.17 -7.92
N SER A 123 2.35 -12.88 -7.86
CA SER A 123 2.31 -14.36 -7.77
C SER A 123 2.71 -15.06 -9.08
N SER A 124 2.69 -14.35 -10.20
CA SER A 124 3.05 -14.87 -11.53
C SER A 124 4.52 -14.69 -11.91
N LYS A 125 5.32 -13.98 -11.07
CA LYS A 125 6.77 -13.89 -11.23
C LYS A 125 7.44 -14.91 -10.29
N PRO A 126 7.88 -16.08 -10.77
CA PRO A 126 8.72 -16.94 -9.94
C PRO A 126 10.00 -16.18 -9.57
N ASP A 127 10.40 -16.28 -8.30
CA ASP A 127 11.62 -15.69 -7.77
C ASP A 127 12.81 -16.12 -8.66
N ALA A 128 13.33 -15.19 -9.46
CA ALA A 128 14.62 -15.36 -10.13
C ALA A 128 15.74 -15.17 -9.10
N VAL A 129 15.83 -16.08 -8.13
CA VAL A 129 17.01 -16.22 -7.27
C VAL A 129 17.95 -17.21 -7.96
N ASN A 130 18.81 -16.68 -8.81
CA ASN A 130 20.05 -17.34 -9.18
C ASN A 130 20.98 -17.33 -7.97
N THR A 131 20.97 -18.42 -7.20
CA THR A 131 22.08 -18.74 -6.31
C THR A 131 23.16 -19.39 -7.18
N GLN A 132 24.14 -18.60 -7.63
CA GLN A 132 25.42 -19.15 -8.07
C GLN A 132 26.35 -19.28 -6.87
N GLN A 133 27.01 -20.44 -6.86
CA GLN A 133 27.89 -21.01 -5.84
C GLN A 133 29.12 -20.17 -5.54
#